data_AF-A0A969DFP3-F1
#
_entry.id   AF-A0A969DFP3-F1
#
_cell.length_a   1.000
_cell.length_b   1.000
_cell.length_c   1.000
_cell.angle_alpha   90.00
_cell.angle_beta   90.00
_cell.angle_gamma   90.00
#
_symmetry.space_group_name_H-M   'P 1'
#
loop_
_entity.id
_entity.type
_entity.pdbx_description
1 polymer ?
#
loop_
_entity_poly.entity_id
_entity_poly.type
_entity_poly.pdbx_seq_one_letter_code
_entity_poly.pdbx_strand_id
1 'polypeptide(L)'
;MTTTPTVGTATAAETLHDFYGFPEQLYQLSYAAPGSLTLAEQVAKHLHEAGLAVHPDAGRGLDHGAWEPLMLMYPAAKIPVTQLSLQPALGAAYHLRLGQALAPLRENVLIIGSGSATHNLGAFSRDRFSTGFDAPPTGWAQAFDNWLQATLLSGDLDALLDYRQHAPFALKSHPSEEHLLPLFVALGAAGKGARSHQLHASFTYGVLSMASYCFD
;
A
#
# COMPACT_ATOMS: atom_id res chain seq x y z
N MET A 1 -13.00 -4.89 -7.90
CA MET A 1 -11.57 -4.68 -8.26
C MET A 1 -11.47 -4.48 -9.75
N THR A 2 -10.55 -3.63 -10.22
CA THR A 2 -10.37 -3.39 -11.65
C THR A 2 -9.57 -4.54 -12.28
N THR A 3 -9.90 -4.91 -13.51
CA THR A 3 -9.17 -5.95 -14.27
C THR A 3 -7.93 -5.41 -14.96
N THR A 4 -7.86 -4.08 -15.12
CA THR A 4 -6.74 -3.33 -15.68
C THR A 4 -6.41 -2.19 -14.70
N PRO A 5 -5.12 -1.81 -14.55
CA PRO A 5 -4.76 -0.63 -13.76
C PRO A 5 -5.52 0.61 -14.22
N THR A 6 -5.88 1.42 -13.24
CA THR A 6 -6.49 2.73 -13.45
C THR A 6 -5.68 3.80 -12.73
N VAL A 7 -5.54 4.95 -13.37
CA VAL A 7 -4.92 6.15 -12.80
C VAL A 7 -5.97 7.23 -12.65
N GLY A 8 -6.09 7.79 -11.45
CA GLY A 8 -7.07 8.83 -11.14
C GLY A 8 -6.76 10.13 -11.89
N THR A 9 -7.75 10.67 -12.60
CA THR A 9 -7.65 11.96 -13.32
C THR A 9 -8.61 13.02 -12.78
N ALA A 10 -9.36 12.72 -11.71
CA ALA A 10 -10.23 13.71 -11.08
C ALA A 10 -9.39 14.87 -10.49
N THR A 11 -9.73 16.12 -10.80
CA THR A 11 -9.04 17.31 -10.24
C THR A 11 -9.45 17.60 -8.80
N ALA A 12 -10.59 17.06 -8.36
CA ALA A 12 -11.05 17.05 -6.99
C ALA A 12 -11.67 15.68 -6.71
N ALA A 13 -10.87 14.75 -6.21
CA ALA A 13 -11.32 13.40 -5.90
C ALA A 13 -12.20 13.42 -4.64
N GLU A 14 -13.36 12.77 -4.68
CA GLU A 14 -14.19 12.57 -3.49
C GLU A 14 -13.45 11.69 -2.47
N THR A 15 -13.62 11.95 -1.19
CA THR A 15 -13.15 11.04 -0.13
C THR A 15 -14.07 9.82 -0.09
N LEU A 16 -13.55 8.65 -0.47
CA LEU A 16 -14.29 7.40 -0.42
C LEU A 16 -14.16 6.76 0.96
N HIS A 17 -15.31 6.39 1.53
CA HIS A 17 -15.40 5.61 2.76
C HIS A 17 -15.71 4.15 2.40
N ASP A 18 -14.71 3.44 1.91
CA ASP A 18 -14.80 2.04 1.45
C ASP A 18 -14.57 1.02 2.57
N PHE A 19 -14.92 1.40 3.80
CA PHE A 19 -14.90 0.56 5.00
C PHE A 19 -16.25 0.59 5.74
N TYR A 20 -16.51 -0.44 6.54
CA TYR A 20 -17.81 -0.66 7.19
C TYR A 20 -17.66 -1.08 8.64
N GLY A 21 -18.64 -0.72 9.48
CA GLY A 21 -18.73 -1.19 10.87
C GLY A 21 -17.95 -0.34 11.89
N PHE A 22 -17.59 0.89 11.52
CA PHE A 22 -16.90 1.84 12.38
C PHE A 22 -17.86 2.93 12.92
N PRO A 23 -17.44 3.74 13.92
CA PRO A 23 -18.24 4.86 14.41
C PRO A 23 -18.54 5.90 13.33
N GLU A 24 -19.70 6.57 13.42
CA GLU A 24 -20.17 7.58 12.46
C GLU A 24 -19.15 8.71 12.22
N GLN A 25 -18.37 9.05 13.25
CA GLN A 25 -17.34 10.09 13.18
C GLN A 25 -16.30 9.82 12.10
N LEU A 26 -15.97 8.55 11.81
CA LEU A 26 -15.04 8.23 10.73
C LEU A 26 -15.63 8.48 9.34
N TYR A 27 -16.95 8.38 9.19
CA TYR A 27 -17.65 8.67 7.93
C TYR A 27 -17.87 10.17 7.67
N GLN A 28 -17.58 11.01 8.67
CA GLN A 28 -17.64 12.47 8.57
C GLN A 28 -16.29 13.09 8.20
N LEU A 29 -15.23 12.28 8.15
CA LEU A 29 -13.90 12.74 7.75
C LEU A 29 -13.86 13.01 6.24
N SER A 30 -13.08 14.01 5.85
CA SER A 30 -12.88 14.36 4.44
C SER A 30 -11.47 14.87 4.23
N TYR A 31 -10.84 14.44 3.13
CA TYR A 31 -9.51 14.85 2.72
C TYR A 31 -9.54 15.29 1.26
N ALA A 32 -9.83 16.58 1.06
CA ALA A 32 -10.01 17.19 -0.26
C ALA A 32 -8.66 17.60 -0.89
N ALA A 33 -7.74 16.65 -1.05
CA ALA A 33 -6.50 16.90 -1.78
C ALA A 33 -6.79 17.18 -3.27
N PRO A 34 -6.14 18.18 -3.88
CA PRO A 34 -6.30 18.42 -5.31
C PRO A 34 -5.75 17.24 -6.11
N GLY A 35 -6.40 16.89 -7.21
CA GLY A 35 -5.82 15.95 -8.17
C GLY A 35 -4.77 16.60 -9.07
N SER A 36 -3.95 15.79 -9.73
CA SER A 36 -2.98 16.26 -10.72
C SER A 36 -3.14 15.54 -12.06
N LEU A 37 -3.73 16.22 -13.04
CA LEU A 37 -3.84 15.71 -14.41
C LEU A 37 -2.47 15.47 -15.03
N THR A 38 -1.53 16.41 -14.84
CA THR A 38 -0.16 16.29 -15.33
C THR A 38 0.53 15.05 -14.77
N LEU A 39 0.37 14.78 -13.46
CA LEU A 39 0.95 13.58 -12.85
C LEU A 39 0.26 12.31 -13.38
N ALA A 40 -1.06 12.31 -13.54
CA ALA A 40 -1.78 11.17 -14.10
C ALA A 40 -1.34 10.84 -15.54
N GLU A 41 -1.11 11.85 -16.38
CA GLU A 41 -0.56 11.70 -17.73
C GLU A 41 0.86 11.14 -17.72
N GLN A 42 1.72 11.63 -16.82
CA GLN A 42 3.08 11.13 -16.65
C GLN A 42 3.09 9.66 -16.18
N VAL A 43 2.26 9.31 -15.21
CA VAL A 43 2.08 7.92 -14.75
C VAL A 43 1.62 7.05 -15.92
N ALA A 44 0.59 7.47 -16.66
CA ALA A 44 0.08 6.71 -17.80
C ALA A 44 1.16 6.47 -18.86
N LYS A 45 1.90 7.53 -19.22
CA LYS A 45 3.00 7.48 -20.17
C LYS A 45 4.06 6.46 -19.77
N HIS A 46 4.57 6.53 -18.53
CA HIS A 46 5.62 5.62 -18.06
C HIS A 46 5.17 4.16 -18.01
N LEU A 47 3.92 3.92 -17.61
CA LEU A 47 3.36 2.56 -17.63
C LEU A 47 3.23 2.03 -19.07
N HIS A 48 2.75 2.85 -20.01
CA HIS A 48 2.67 2.46 -21.42
C HIS A 48 4.04 2.18 -22.04
N GLU A 49 5.05 3.02 -21.75
CA GLU A 49 6.44 2.81 -22.20
C GLU A 49 7.04 1.50 -21.64
N ALA A 50 6.62 1.08 -20.45
CA ALA A 50 7.00 -0.20 -19.85
C ALA A 50 6.16 -1.41 -20.32
N GLY A 51 5.23 -1.19 -21.27
CA GLY A 51 4.33 -2.22 -21.79
C GLY A 51 3.24 -2.65 -20.81
N LEU A 52 2.90 -1.80 -19.83
CA LEU A 52 1.87 -2.02 -18.83
C LEU A 52 0.60 -1.25 -19.22
N ALA A 53 -0.52 -1.96 -19.34
CA ALA A 53 -1.80 -1.32 -19.62
C ALA A 53 -2.26 -0.48 -18.42
N VAL A 54 -2.79 0.72 -18.68
CA VAL A 54 -3.41 1.58 -17.66
C VAL A 54 -4.47 2.44 -18.33
N HIS A 55 -5.59 2.64 -17.64
CA HIS A 55 -6.70 3.49 -18.09
C HIS A 55 -6.89 4.71 -17.18
N PRO A 56 -7.17 5.90 -17.73
CA PRO A 56 -7.58 7.04 -16.93
C PRO A 56 -8.94 6.78 -16.28
N ASP A 57 -9.11 7.26 -15.05
CA ASP A 57 -10.38 7.18 -14.31
C ASP A 57 -10.69 8.54 -13.68
N ALA A 58 -11.67 9.23 -14.25
CA ALA A 58 -12.11 10.54 -13.78
C ALA A 58 -13.16 10.46 -12.66
N GLY A 59 -13.73 9.29 -12.40
CA GLY A 59 -14.84 9.10 -11.46
C GLY A 59 -14.41 8.49 -10.12
N ARG A 60 -13.21 7.92 -10.03
CA ARG A 60 -12.72 7.33 -8.79
C ARG A 60 -12.30 8.42 -7.80
N GLY A 61 -12.92 8.36 -6.62
CA GLY A 61 -12.45 9.10 -5.45
C GLY A 61 -11.19 8.47 -4.82
N LEU A 62 -10.69 9.13 -3.78
CA LEU A 62 -9.53 8.72 -2.99
C LEU A 62 -10.00 7.75 -1.90
N ASP A 63 -9.50 6.51 -1.89
CA ASP A 63 -9.90 5.49 -0.90
C ASP A 63 -9.19 5.61 0.46
N HIS A 64 -9.70 4.92 1.49
CA HIS A 64 -9.18 5.03 2.86
C HIS A 64 -7.70 4.70 2.97
N GLY A 65 -7.22 3.72 2.19
CA GLY A 65 -5.81 3.37 2.14
C GLY A 65 -4.95 4.55 1.69
N ALA A 66 -5.47 5.44 0.85
CA ALA A 66 -4.76 6.63 0.40
C ALA A 66 -5.02 7.85 1.29
N TRP A 67 -6.27 8.17 1.63
CA TRP A 67 -6.57 9.42 2.32
C TRP A 67 -6.23 9.42 3.82
N GLU A 68 -6.33 8.30 4.53
CA GLU A 68 -6.02 8.23 5.97
C GLU A 68 -4.55 8.58 6.28
N PRO A 69 -3.54 7.92 5.67
CA PRO A 69 -2.15 8.28 5.93
C PRO A 69 -1.82 9.71 5.49
N LEU A 70 -2.39 10.16 4.36
CA LEU A 70 -2.17 11.52 3.87
C LEU A 70 -2.79 12.57 4.79
N MET A 71 -3.95 12.31 5.40
CA MET A 71 -4.56 13.21 6.38
C MET A 71 -3.66 13.39 7.61
N LEU A 72 -2.98 12.33 8.05
CA LEU A 72 -2.04 12.40 9.18
C LEU A 72 -0.73 13.09 8.80
N MET A 73 -0.17 12.80 7.62
CA MET A 73 1.10 13.37 7.16
C MET A 73 0.96 14.85 6.72
N TYR A 74 -0.12 15.18 6.03
CA TYR A 74 -0.34 16.46 5.35
C TYR A 74 -1.77 16.99 5.58
N PRO A 75 -2.17 17.29 6.84
CA PRO A 75 -3.55 17.60 7.21
C PRO A 75 -4.16 18.80 6.48
N ALA A 76 -3.35 19.69 5.92
CA ALA A 76 -3.83 20.83 5.15
C ALA A 76 -4.37 20.46 3.75
N ALA A 77 -4.18 19.22 3.28
CA ALA A 77 -4.65 18.72 1.98
C ALA A 77 -4.22 19.59 0.77
N LYS A 78 -3.02 20.19 0.82
CA LYS A 78 -2.52 21.12 -0.22
C LYS A 78 -1.62 20.46 -1.27
N ILE A 79 -1.16 19.24 -1.02
CA ILE A 79 -0.28 18.51 -1.94
C ILE A 79 -1.16 17.78 -2.96
N PRO A 80 -0.93 17.93 -4.28
CA PRO A 80 -1.68 17.18 -5.27
C PRO A 80 -1.47 15.67 -5.18
N VAL A 81 -2.54 14.89 -5.35
CA VAL A 81 -2.54 13.43 -5.22
C VAL A 81 -3.09 12.79 -6.49
N THR A 82 -2.42 11.74 -6.96
CA THR A 82 -2.89 10.87 -8.04
C THR A 82 -2.87 9.44 -7.53
N GLN A 83 -4.03 8.78 -7.54
CA GLN A 83 -4.14 7.39 -7.11
C GLN A 83 -3.93 6.43 -8.29
N LEU A 84 -3.18 5.36 -8.07
CA LEU A 84 -3.01 4.25 -9.00
C LEU A 84 -3.61 2.97 -8.38
N SER A 85 -4.49 2.28 -9.10
CA SER A 85 -5.09 1.04 -8.60
C SER A 85 -4.17 -0.17 -8.76
N LEU A 86 -4.24 -1.09 -7.80
CA LEU A 86 -3.52 -2.37 -7.80
C LEU A 86 -4.35 -3.50 -8.40
N GLN A 87 -3.68 -4.56 -8.87
CA GLN A 87 -4.31 -5.72 -9.50
C GLN A 87 -3.96 -6.97 -8.70
N PRO A 88 -4.74 -7.32 -7.67
CA PRO A 88 -4.35 -8.36 -6.72
C PRO A 88 -4.06 -9.73 -7.35
N ALA A 89 -4.65 -10.02 -8.51
CA ALA A 89 -4.42 -11.27 -9.25
C ALA A 89 -3.05 -11.34 -9.95
N LEU A 90 -2.28 -10.25 -10.02
CA LEU A 90 -1.01 -10.19 -10.76
C LEU A 90 0.24 -10.35 -9.88
N GLY A 91 0.08 -10.36 -8.55
CA GLY A 91 1.12 -10.74 -7.59
C GLY A 91 2.32 -9.79 -7.48
N ALA A 92 3.28 -10.14 -6.62
CA ALA A 92 4.41 -9.29 -6.23
C ALA A 92 5.27 -8.80 -7.41
N ALA A 93 5.65 -9.69 -8.32
CA ALA A 93 6.53 -9.37 -9.46
C ALA A 93 5.92 -8.33 -10.41
N TYR A 94 4.60 -8.38 -10.62
CA TYR A 94 3.90 -7.36 -11.41
C TYR A 94 3.98 -5.99 -10.75
N HIS A 95 3.71 -5.92 -9.45
CA HIS A 95 3.70 -4.65 -8.70
C HIS A 95 5.11 -4.08 -8.51
N LEU A 96 6.15 -4.93 -8.44
CA LEU A 96 7.53 -4.48 -8.53
C LEU A 96 7.82 -3.81 -9.88
N ARG A 97 7.39 -4.44 -11.00
CA ARG A 97 7.53 -3.85 -12.34
C ARG A 97 6.74 -2.56 -12.51
N LEU A 98 5.55 -2.48 -11.90
CA LEU A 98 4.74 -1.27 -11.84
C LEU A 98 5.52 -0.14 -11.16
N GLY A 99 6.11 -0.41 -10.00
CA GLY A 99 7.00 0.52 -9.30
C GLY A 99 8.20 0.95 -10.15
N GLN A 100 8.90 -0.01 -10.76
CA GLN A 100 10.08 0.26 -11.61
C GLN A 100 9.77 1.20 -12.77
N ALA A 101 8.60 1.06 -13.39
CA ALA A 101 8.16 1.96 -14.45
C ALA A 101 7.98 3.40 -13.94
N LEU A 102 7.62 3.58 -12.67
CA LEU A 102 7.39 4.89 -12.04
C LEU A 102 8.65 5.49 -11.40
N ALA A 103 9.76 4.76 -11.35
CA ALA A 103 11.01 5.24 -10.76
C ALA A 103 11.47 6.63 -11.26
N PRO A 104 11.34 6.99 -12.56
CA PRO A 104 11.71 8.32 -13.04
C PRO A 104 10.93 9.48 -12.40
N LEU A 105 9.73 9.23 -11.86
CA LEU A 105 8.91 10.27 -11.23
C LEU A 105 9.43 10.69 -9.85
N ARG A 106 10.27 9.87 -9.22
CA ARG A 106 10.77 10.12 -7.86
C ARG A 106 11.56 11.42 -7.69
N GLU A 107 12.04 12.03 -8.77
CA GLU A 107 12.73 13.32 -8.69
C GLU A 107 11.87 14.41 -8.04
N ASN A 108 10.55 14.39 -8.26
CA ASN A 108 9.64 15.42 -7.75
C ASN A 108 8.31 14.86 -7.21
N VAL A 109 8.15 13.53 -7.18
CA VAL A 109 6.93 12.85 -6.74
C VAL A 109 7.26 11.90 -5.59
N LEU A 110 6.54 12.04 -4.47
CA LEU A 110 6.55 11.05 -3.40
C LEU A 110 5.63 9.89 -3.77
N ILE A 111 6.21 8.70 -3.96
CA ILE A 111 5.45 7.47 -4.23
C ILE A 111 5.20 6.76 -2.90
N ILE A 112 3.93 6.57 -2.54
CA ILE A 112 3.51 5.93 -1.30
C ILE A 112 2.78 4.63 -1.63
N GLY A 113 3.28 3.52 -1.08
CA GLY A 113 2.57 2.24 -1.04
C GLY A 113 1.91 2.08 0.32
N SER A 114 0.59 2.32 0.41
CA SER A 114 -0.16 2.17 1.65
C SER A 114 -0.86 0.81 1.72
N GLY A 115 -0.58 0.07 2.78
CA GLY A 115 -1.02 -1.31 2.99
C GLY A 115 -0.68 -1.78 4.39
N SER A 116 -0.48 -3.10 4.58
CA SER A 116 -0.04 -3.66 5.85
C SER A 116 0.85 -4.88 5.65
N ALA A 117 1.90 -5.00 6.47
CA ALA A 117 2.77 -6.17 6.48
C ALA A 117 2.06 -7.45 6.96
N THR A 118 0.99 -7.35 7.75
CA THR A 118 0.14 -8.50 8.11
C THR A 118 -1.33 -8.09 8.09
N HIS A 119 -2.16 -8.80 7.33
CA HIS A 119 -3.56 -8.45 7.16
C HIS A 119 -4.47 -9.68 7.06
N ASN A 120 -4.85 -10.22 8.22
CA ASN A 120 -5.83 -11.29 8.32
C ASN A 120 -6.98 -10.90 9.25
N LEU A 121 -8.01 -10.28 8.68
CA LEU A 121 -9.21 -9.90 9.42
C LEU A 121 -10.00 -11.12 9.96
N GLY A 122 -9.83 -12.30 9.36
CA GLY A 122 -10.41 -13.55 9.84
C GLY A 122 -9.71 -14.11 11.09
N ALA A 123 -8.51 -13.62 11.42
CA ALA A 123 -7.76 -14.00 12.61
C ALA A 123 -8.14 -13.20 13.86
N PHE A 124 -8.95 -12.15 13.72
CA PHE A 124 -9.56 -11.49 14.88
C PHE A 124 -10.41 -12.51 15.63
N SER A 125 -10.35 -12.48 16.97
CA SER A 125 -11.28 -13.27 17.78
C SER A 125 -12.72 -12.95 17.39
N ARG A 126 -13.63 -13.91 17.56
CA ARG A 126 -15.07 -13.75 17.23
C ARG A 126 -15.68 -12.48 17.85
N ASP A 127 -15.11 -12.01 18.95
CA ASP A 127 -15.26 -10.66 19.45
C ASP A 127 -14.04 -9.81 19.01
N ARG A 128 -14.18 -9.05 17.92
CA ARG A 128 -13.11 -8.22 17.32
C ARG A 128 -12.55 -7.17 18.30
N PHE A 129 -13.28 -6.90 19.38
CA PHE A 129 -12.93 -5.93 20.43
C PHE A 129 -12.37 -6.59 21.70
N SER A 130 -12.37 -7.93 21.80
CA SER A 130 -11.80 -8.63 22.96
C SER A 130 -10.27 -8.68 22.94
N THR A 131 -9.67 -8.71 21.75
CA THR A 131 -8.25 -8.38 21.55
C THR A 131 -8.12 -6.86 21.69
N GLY A 132 -7.60 -6.39 22.82
CA GLY A 132 -7.37 -4.97 23.06
C GLY A 132 -6.54 -4.32 21.94
N PHE A 133 -6.71 -3.01 21.74
CA PHE A 133 -5.99 -2.24 20.71
C PHE A 133 -4.47 -2.47 20.78
N ASP A 134 -3.91 -2.45 21.99
CA ASP A 134 -2.49 -2.68 22.28
C ASP A 134 -2.14 -4.16 22.55
N ALA A 135 -2.98 -5.11 22.09
CA ALA A 135 -2.70 -6.52 22.29
C ALA A 135 -1.34 -6.90 21.65
N PRO A 136 -0.50 -7.67 22.36
CA PRO A 136 0.79 -8.09 21.83
C PRO A 136 0.61 -8.94 20.58
N PRO A 137 1.58 -8.90 19.64
CA PRO A 137 1.48 -9.65 18.41
C PRO A 137 1.40 -11.14 18.68
N THR A 138 0.51 -11.81 17.95
CA THR A 138 0.49 -13.27 17.90
C THR A 138 1.79 -13.79 17.30
N GLY A 139 2.25 -14.97 17.74
CA GLY A 139 3.55 -15.50 17.30
C GLY A 139 3.69 -15.66 15.79
N TRP A 140 2.60 -15.97 15.08
CA TRP A 140 2.63 -16.08 13.61
C TRP A 140 2.76 -14.71 12.93
N ALA A 141 2.08 -13.68 13.46
CA ALA A 141 2.13 -12.33 12.89
C ALA A 141 3.52 -11.72 13.10
N GLN A 142 4.07 -11.86 14.31
CA GLN A 142 5.43 -11.41 14.61
C GLN A 142 6.48 -12.16 13.75
N ALA A 143 6.31 -13.47 13.54
CA ALA A 143 7.26 -14.24 12.74
C ALA A 143 7.29 -13.80 11.27
N PHE A 144 6.11 -13.54 10.68
CA PHE A 144 6.04 -13.00 9.32
C PHE A 144 6.65 -11.60 9.23
N ASP A 145 6.30 -10.71 10.16
CA ASP A 145 6.79 -9.33 10.19
C ASP A 145 8.32 -9.26 10.36
N ASN A 146 8.88 -10.07 11.26
CA ASN A 146 10.34 -10.20 11.44
C ASN A 146 11.03 -10.71 10.18
N TRP A 147 10.44 -11.72 9.52
CA TRP A 147 10.97 -12.22 8.25
C TRP A 147 10.94 -11.13 7.18
N LEU A 148 9.83 -10.40 7.04
CA LEU A 148 9.69 -9.35 6.04
C LEU A 148 10.71 -8.23 6.28
N GLN A 149 10.84 -7.78 7.52
CA GLN A 149 11.83 -6.78 7.93
C GLN A 149 13.25 -7.24 7.57
N ALA A 150 13.66 -8.43 8.02
CA ALA A 150 15.00 -8.95 7.76
C ALA A 150 15.29 -9.07 6.26
N THR A 151 14.32 -9.57 5.49
CA THR A 151 14.43 -9.75 4.05
C THR A 151 14.57 -8.41 3.33
N LEU A 152 13.73 -7.42 3.67
CA LEU A 152 13.82 -6.05 3.15
C LEU A 152 15.17 -5.39 3.46
N LEU A 153 15.63 -5.48 4.70
CA LEU A 153 16.90 -4.86 5.14
C LEU A 153 18.13 -5.53 4.51
N SER A 154 18.05 -6.83 4.22
CA SER A 154 19.11 -7.56 3.52
C SER A 154 19.13 -7.35 2.00
N GLY A 155 18.04 -6.83 1.43
CA GLY A 155 17.88 -6.65 -0.01
C GLY A 155 17.64 -7.95 -0.79
N ASP A 156 17.17 -9.00 -0.13
CA ASP A 156 16.88 -10.30 -0.77
C ASP A 156 15.57 -10.23 -1.57
N LEU A 157 15.68 -9.68 -2.78
CA LEU A 157 14.55 -9.45 -3.67
C LEU A 157 13.88 -10.75 -4.13
N ASP A 158 14.65 -11.82 -4.32
CA ASP A 158 14.11 -13.11 -4.78
C ASP A 158 13.20 -13.72 -3.70
N ALA A 159 13.63 -13.69 -2.43
CA ALA A 159 12.80 -14.14 -1.31
C ALA A 159 11.55 -13.26 -1.12
N LEU A 160 11.65 -11.94 -1.34
CA LEU A 160 10.48 -11.04 -1.29
C LEU A 160 9.47 -11.36 -2.40
N LEU A 161 9.94 -11.58 -3.62
CA LEU A 161 9.07 -11.88 -4.76
C LEU A 161 8.40 -13.26 -4.62
N ASP A 162 9.05 -14.20 -3.95
CA ASP A 162 8.52 -15.54 -3.66
C ASP A 162 8.17 -15.72 -2.17
N TYR A 163 7.69 -14.65 -1.53
CA TYR A 163 7.38 -14.65 -0.09
C TYR A 163 6.37 -15.73 0.31
N ARG A 164 5.50 -16.16 -0.61
CA ARG A 164 4.52 -17.23 -0.37
C ARG A 164 5.18 -18.56 -0.03
N GLN A 165 6.38 -18.81 -0.55
CA GLN A 165 7.15 -20.03 -0.29
C GLN A 165 8.15 -19.85 0.85
N HIS A 166 8.73 -18.65 0.97
CA HIS A 166 9.85 -18.40 1.88
C HIS A 166 9.42 -17.84 3.25
N ALA A 167 8.33 -17.08 3.31
CA ALA A 167 7.92 -16.42 4.54
C ALA A 167 7.17 -17.39 5.48
N PRO A 168 7.49 -17.38 6.79
CA PRO A 168 6.74 -18.15 7.75
C PRO A 168 5.31 -17.61 7.83
N PHE A 169 4.32 -18.51 7.79
CA PHE A 169 2.90 -18.17 7.91
C PHE A 169 2.37 -17.24 6.80
N ALA A 170 2.98 -17.18 5.61
CA ALA A 170 2.57 -16.28 4.52
C ALA A 170 1.07 -16.32 4.21
N LEU A 171 0.49 -17.51 4.04
CA LEU A 171 -0.95 -17.70 3.79
C LEU A 171 -1.84 -17.25 4.95
N LYS A 172 -1.33 -17.34 6.18
CA LYS A 172 -2.06 -16.90 7.37
C LYS A 172 -1.95 -15.40 7.55
N SER A 173 -0.81 -14.79 7.26
CA SER A 173 -0.63 -13.33 7.31
C SER A 173 -1.36 -12.60 6.20
N HIS A 174 -1.52 -13.25 5.05
CA HIS A 174 -2.16 -12.70 3.86
C HIS A 174 -3.07 -13.74 3.21
N PRO A 175 -4.31 -13.94 3.70
CA PRO A 175 -5.28 -14.81 3.00
C PRO A 175 -5.51 -14.37 1.55
N SER A 176 -5.36 -13.07 1.30
CA SER A 176 -5.31 -12.39 0.00
C SER A 176 -4.13 -11.39 0.00
N GLU A 177 -3.65 -10.99 -1.18
CA GLU A 177 -2.37 -10.28 -1.32
C GLU A 177 -2.48 -8.76 -1.28
N GLU A 178 -3.68 -8.20 -1.45
CA GLU A 178 -3.90 -6.79 -1.78
C GLU A 178 -3.23 -5.80 -0.82
N HIS A 179 -3.11 -6.14 0.47
CA HIS A 179 -2.51 -5.25 1.46
C HIS A 179 -0.98 -5.31 1.52
N LEU A 180 -0.35 -6.36 0.97
CA LEU A 180 1.12 -6.42 0.86
C LEU A 180 1.62 -5.84 -0.47
N LEU A 181 0.83 -5.94 -1.54
CA LEU A 181 1.23 -5.49 -2.89
C LEU A 181 1.70 -4.02 -3.02
N PRO A 182 1.17 -3.03 -2.26
CA PRO A 182 1.69 -1.66 -2.28
C PRO A 182 3.19 -1.57 -1.94
N LEU A 183 3.71 -2.47 -1.08
CA LEU A 183 5.12 -2.53 -0.71
C LEU A 183 6.01 -2.71 -1.94
N PHE A 184 5.63 -3.60 -2.84
CA PHE A 184 6.41 -3.91 -4.04
C PHE A 184 6.41 -2.75 -5.04
N VAL A 185 5.34 -1.95 -5.09
CA VAL A 185 5.31 -0.73 -5.91
C VAL A 185 6.32 0.28 -5.37
N ALA A 186 6.32 0.55 -4.06
CA ALA A 186 7.24 1.49 -3.43
C ALA A 186 8.71 1.02 -3.57
N LEU A 187 8.97 -0.26 -3.34
CA LEU A 187 10.29 -0.87 -3.53
C LEU A 187 10.76 -0.79 -4.98
N GLY A 188 9.88 -1.13 -5.93
CA GLY A 188 10.20 -1.09 -7.36
C GLY A 188 10.52 0.33 -7.83
N ALA A 189 9.78 1.32 -7.32
CA ALA A 189 10.01 2.72 -7.64
C ALA A 189 11.36 3.23 -7.14
N ALA A 190 11.87 2.71 -6.02
CA ALA A 190 13.20 3.08 -5.53
C ALA A 190 14.33 2.67 -6.49
N GLY A 191 14.09 1.71 -7.37
CA GLY A 191 15.03 1.33 -8.42
C GLY A 191 16.07 0.29 -7.98
N LYS A 192 17.03 0.02 -8.87
CA LYS A 192 18.05 -1.00 -8.63
C LYS A 192 19.04 -0.53 -7.57
N GLY A 193 19.34 -1.41 -6.62
CA GLY A 193 20.26 -1.12 -5.52
C GLY A 193 19.66 -0.28 -4.39
N ALA A 194 18.33 -0.10 -4.40
CA ALA A 194 17.61 0.56 -3.33
C ALA A 194 17.93 -0.09 -1.97
N ARG A 195 18.12 0.72 -0.94
CA ARG A 195 18.24 0.23 0.43
C ARG A 195 16.94 0.46 1.16
N SER A 196 16.56 -0.52 1.98
CA SER A 196 15.37 -0.43 2.80
C SER A 196 15.72 0.07 4.19
N HIS A 197 14.92 1.00 4.72
CA HIS A 197 15.00 1.46 6.10
C HIS A 197 13.65 1.28 6.76
N GLN A 198 13.62 0.75 7.98
CA GLN A 198 12.39 0.74 8.77
C GLN A 198 12.22 2.06 9.49
N LEU A 199 11.11 2.75 9.24
CA LEU A 199 10.76 4.02 9.88
C LEU A 199 9.99 3.81 11.18
N HIS A 200 9.16 2.77 11.22
CA HIS A 200 8.29 2.48 12.36
C HIS A 200 8.03 0.98 12.47
N ALA A 201 7.82 0.50 13.69
CA ALA A 201 7.45 -0.87 13.99
C ALA A 201 6.50 -0.89 15.20
N SER A 202 5.27 -1.32 14.97
CA SER A 202 4.31 -1.62 16.04
C SER A 202 3.24 -2.58 15.54
N PHE A 203 2.40 -3.07 16.45
CA PHE A 203 1.24 -3.89 16.14
C PHE A 203 -0.01 -3.29 16.75
N THR A 204 -1.14 -3.50 16.08
CA THR A 204 -2.47 -3.26 16.66
C THR A 204 -3.29 -4.55 16.62
N TYR A 205 -4.11 -4.74 17.64
CA TYR A 205 -4.99 -5.91 17.81
C TYR A 205 -4.25 -7.27 17.76
N GLY A 206 -2.94 -7.27 18.01
CA GLY A 206 -2.07 -8.45 17.95
C GLY A 206 -1.87 -9.10 16.57
N VAL A 207 -2.47 -8.57 15.50
CA VAL A 207 -2.43 -9.21 14.17
C VAL A 207 -2.16 -8.25 13.02
N LEU A 208 -2.32 -6.94 13.23
CA LEU A 208 -2.06 -5.92 12.21
C LEU A 208 -0.72 -5.25 12.48
N SER A 209 0.26 -5.50 11.61
CA SER A 209 1.52 -4.77 11.63
C SER A 209 1.30 -3.36 11.10
N MET A 210 1.84 -2.39 11.83
CA MET A 210 1.91 -0.98 11.45
C MET A 210 3.29 -0.60 10.93
N ALA A 211 4.12 -1.60 10.56
CA ALA A 211 5.47 -1.35 10.08
C ALA A 211 5.46 -0.42 8.86
N SER A 212 6.36 0.57 8.87
CA SER A 212 6.53 1.53 7.78
C SER A 212 7.97 1.51 7.31
N TYR A 213 8.16 1.60 5.99
CA TYR A 213 9.48 1.50 5.36
C TYR A 213 9.73 2.68 4.42
N CYS A 214 11.00 3.10 4.34
CA CYS A 214 11.52 4.01 3.34
C CYS A 214 12.51 3.28 2.44
N PHE A 215 12.61 3.69 1.18
CA PHE A 215 13.51 3.11 0.19
C PHE A 215 14.31 4.22 -0.50
N ASP A 216 15.64 4.17 -0.40
CA ASP A 216 16.59 5.16 -0.95
C ASP A 216 17.58 4.58 -1.97
#